data_AF-A0A7V9JWV6-F1
#
_entry.id   AF-A0A7V9JWV6-F1
#
_cell.length_a   1.000
_cell.length_b   1.000
_cell.length_c   1.000
_cell.angle_alpha   90.00
_cell.angle_beta   90.00
_cell.angle_gamma   90.00
#
_symmetry.space_group_name_H-M   'P 1'
#
loop_
_entity.id
_entity.type
_entity.pdbx_description
1 polymer ?
#
loop_
_entity_poly.entity_id
_entity_poly.type
_entity_poly.pdbx_seq_one_letter_code
_entity_poly.pdbx_strand_id
1 'polypeptide(L)'
;MFPQFSFDDDVDDQGLDILGDVSLEYFRAEPETISPFGSSLLKWKVKGPNKGFRVKIDGMEVAKSGAKSVQPLSSQVYRLFAQAGRSSKFLGVSAVHVNLSKCVYFDNSFVAEYVKFALQKIINENTEVYFRVVPKLDPFGRVIFVQSEPEVIITPGQIRFILKLGSPVNNFPDAIVDVDARFGLAVSKDAGSIFNTTSIFGSRKVVPINVDIKIEVSVPWYAWAIPLAILILPMRLDSGREKVLKNFREGIPKLVDEAVVNFKEPEETEPHSVRIYNADNGAGIVEVTFCPVETPPIVIE
;
A
#
# COMPACT_ATOMS: atom_id res chain seq x y z
N MET A 1 -6.65 8.04 57.02
CA MET A 1 -7.29 9.07 56.19
C MET A 1 -7.05 8.67 54.74
N PHE A 2 -8.02 7.99 54.12
CA PHE A 2 -7.93 7.55 52.73
C PHE A 2 -8.68 8.57 51.87
N PRO A 3 -8.11 9.04 50.74
CA PRO A 3 -8.82 9.94 49.85
C PRO A 3 -9.94 9.18 49.14
N GLN A 4 -11.16 9.70 49.23
CA GLN A 4 -12.28 9.26 48.40
C GLN A 4 -12.02 9.69 46.96
N PHE A 5 -11.89 8.73 46.06
CA PHE A 5 -12.04 8.96 44.62
C PHE A 5 -13.54 9.10 44.34
N SER A 6 -14.01 10.32 44.10
CA SER A 6 -15.30 10.57 43.45
C SER A 6 -15.14 10.19 41.97
N PHE A 7 -15.82 9.14 41.54
CA PHE A 7 -16.00 8.85 40.12
C PHE A 7 -17.01 9.87 39.58
N ASP A 8 -16.58 10.70 38.64
CA ASP A 8 -17.42 11.63 37.88
C ASP A 8 -18.41 10.84 36.99
N ASP A 9 -19.51 10.34 37.57
CA ASP A 9 -20.61 9.70 36.82
C ASP A 9 -21.55 10.74 36.15
N ASP A 10 -21.56 12.00 36.60
CA ASP A 10 -22.51 13.03 36.14
C ASP A 10 -22.29 13.48 34.67
N VAL A 11 -21.14 13.20 34.08
CA VAL A 11 -20.79 13.68 32.71
C VAL A 11 -21.42 12.81 31.62
N ASP A 12 -21.66 11.52 31.89
CA ASP A 12 -22.21 10.61 30.88
C ASP A 12 -23.72 10.77 30.73
N ASP A 13 -24.43 11.13 31.81
CA ASP A 13 -25.88 11.35 31.81
C ASP A 13 -26.29 12.56 30.96
N GLN A 14 -25.57 13.69 31.05
CA GLN A 14 -25.85 14.86 30.21
C GLN A 14 -25.67 14.57 28.71
N GLY A 15 -24.69 13.73 28.38
CA GLY A 15 -24.45 13.31 26.99
C GLY A 15 -25.58 12.44 26.44
N LEU A 16 -26.12 11.55 27.27
CA LEU A 16 -27.24 10.68 26.90
C LEU A 16 -28.53 11.48 26.69
N ASP A 17 -28.82 12.46 27.54
CA ASP A 17 -29.98 13.34 27.40
C ASP A 17 -29.95 14.11 26.07
N ILE A 18 -28.80 14.73 25.75
CA ILE A 18 -28.63 15.45 24.48
C ILE A 18 -28.85 14.52 23.28
N LEU A 19 -28.34 13.28 23.35
CA LEU A 19 -28.51 12.30 22.28
C LEU A 19 -29.93 11.75 22.18
N GLY A 20 -30.72 11.80 23.26
CA GLY A 20 -32.16 11.48 23.26
C GLY A 20 -32.93 12.29 22.23
N ASP A 21 -32.65 13.60 22.18
CA ASP A 21 -33.30 14.56 21.27
C ASP A 21 -32.77 14.52 19.82
N VAL A 22 -31.69 13.79 19.56
CA VAL A 22 -31.12 13.69 18.22
C VAL A 22 -31.89 12.68 17.38
N SER A 23 -32.36 13.11 16.21
CA SER A 23 -33.10 12.30 15.24
C SER A 23 -32.52 12.45 13.84
N LEU A 24 -32.57 11.36 13.05
CA LEU A 24 -32.16 11.36 11.65
C LEU A 24 -33.36 11.77 10.77
N GLU A 25 -33.21 12.79 9.93
CA GLU A 25 -34.22 13.07 8.89
C GLU A 25 -34.00 12.18 7.66
N TYR A 26 -32.79 12.18 7.12
CA TYR A 26 -32.40 11.30 6.02
C TYR A 26 -30.90 11.04 6.02
N PHE A 27 -30.52 9.87 5.51
CA PHE A 27 -29.15 9.51 5.16
C PHE A 27 -29.20 8.56 3.96
N ARG A 28 -28.80 9.05 2.79
CA ARG A 28 -28.92 8.29 1.53
C ARG A 28 -27.83 8.65 0.54
N ALA A 29 -27.55 7.71 -0.35
CA ALA A 29 -26.61 7.87 -1.45
C ALA A 29 -27.38 8.08 -2.76
N GLU A 30 -26.92 8.99 -3.62
CA GLU A 30 -27.56 9.28 -4.91
C GLU A 30 -26.49 9.35 -6.02
N PRO A 31 -26.42 8.36 -6.94
CA PRO A 31 -27.19 7.09 -6.94
C PRO A 31 -26.66 6.08 -5.90
N GLU A 32 -27.51 5.14 -5.46
CA GLU A 32 -27.10 4.06 -4.54
C GLU A 32 -26.22 3.01 -5.22
N THR A 33 -26.38 2.82 -6.53
CA THR A 33 -25.53 1.94 -7.34
C THR A 33 -24.76 2.78 -8.34
N ILE A 34 -23.44 2.59 -8.34
CA ILE A 34 -22.52 3.19 -9.30
C ILE A 34 -21.83 2.09 -10.09
N SER A 35 -21.43 2.42 -11.30
CA SER A 35 -20.45 1.66 -12.07
C SER A 35 -19.09 1.64 -11.37
N PRO A 36 -18.18 0.76 -11.80
CA PRO A 36 -16.77 0.91 -11.48
C PRO A 36 -16.33 2.32 -11.91
N PHE A 37 -15.62 3.04 -11.04
CA PHE A 37 -15.15 4.42 -11.28
C PHE A 37 -16.18 5.53 -11.19
N GLY A 38 -17.47 5.19 -11.09
CA GLY A 38 -18.54 6.16 -10.88
C GLY A 38 -18.42 6.88 -9.55
N SER A 39 -19.24 7.92 -9.38
CA SER A 39 -19.33 8.68 -8.13
C SER A 39 -20.76 8.74 -7.63
N SER A 40 -20.91 8.70 -6.32
CA SER A 40 -22.20 8.86 -5.64
C SER A 40 -22.16 10.06 -4.70
N LEU A 41 -23.28 10.74 -4.56
CA LEU A 41 -23.44 11.85 -3.63
C LEU A 41 -24.12 11.36 -2.35
N LEU A 42 -23.34 11.23 -1.28
CA LEU A 42 -23.84 10.88 0.05
C LEU A 42 -24.44 12.12 0.70
N LYS A 43 -25.75 12.11 0.98
CA LYS A 43 -26.51 13.23 1.57
C LYS A 43 -27.05 12.84 2.94
N TRP A 44 -26.93 13.74 3.91
CA TRP A 44 -27.48 13.53 5.25
C TRP A 44 -28.08 14.80 5.85
N LYS A 45 -29.03 14.60 6.78
CA LYS A 45 -29.57 15.66 7.63
C LYS A 45 -30.01 15.10 8.97
N VAL A 46 -29.46 15.66 10.02
CA VAL A 46 -29.70 15.29 11.42
C VAL A 46 -30.35 16.46 12.15
N LYS A 47 -31.42 16.19 12.88
CA LYS A 47 -32.11 17.12 13.78
C LYS A 47 -31.69 16.87 15.22
N GLY A 48 -31.68 17.93 16.02
CA GLY A 48 -31.39 17.86 17.44
C GLY A 48 -31.10 19.24 18.03
N PRO A 49 -30.63 19.31 19.29
CA PRO A 49 -30.32 20.56 19.98
C PRO A 49 -29.29 21.43 19.23
N ASN A 50 -29.37 22.75 19.40
CA ASN A 50 -28.46 23.67 18.69
C ASN A 50 -26.99 23.46 19.05
N LYS A 51 -26.70 23.05 20.30
CA LYS A 51 -25.36 22.79 20.83
C LYS A 51 -25.33 21.44 21.56
N GLY A 52 -24.13 20.93 21.85
CA GLY A 52 -23.94 19.77 22.72
C GLY A 52 -23.70 18.43 22.01
N PHE A 53 -23.90 18.33 20.70
CA PHE A 53 -23.55 17.13 19.93
C PHE A 53 -22.86 17.43 18.60
N ARG A 54 -22.10 16.44 18.13
CA ARG A 54 -21.41 16.41 16.84
C ARG A 54 -21.91 15.23 16.03
N VAL A 55 -21.83 15.33 14.70
CA VAL A 55 -22.20 14.24 13.79
C VAL A 55 -20.93 13.66 13.18
N LYS A 56 -20.87 12.33 13.06
CA LYS A 56 -19.73 11.62 12.50
C LYS A 56 -20.16 10.62 11.42
N ILE A 57 -19.43 10.59 10.31
CA ILE A 57 -19.52 9.54 9.29
C ILE A 57 -18.23 8.73 9.36
N ASP A 58 -18.33 7.44 9.66
CA ASP A 58 -17.20 6.52 9.82
C ASP A 58 -16.08 7.11 10.73
N GLY A 59 -16.49 7.79 11.79
CA GLY A 59 -15.59 8.41 12.78
C GLY A 59 -15.13 9.84 12.44
N MET A 60 -15.28 10.30 11.20
CA MET A 60 -14.94 11.67 10.78
C MET A 60 -16.08 12.63 11.10
N GLU A 61 -15.77 13.75 11.76
CA GLU A 61 -16.75 14.79 12.07
C GLU A 61 -17.25 15.51 10.81
N VAL A 62 -18.57 15.73 10.76
CA VAL A 62 -19.25 16.41 9.66
C VAL A 62 -20.31 17.37 10.19
N ALA A 63 -20.75 18.31 9.35
CA ALA A 63 -21.87 19.19 9.68
C ALA A 63 -23.17 18.39 9.91
N LYS A 64 -24.13 18.97 10.65
CA LYS A 64 -25.43 18.32 10.95
C LYS A 64 -26.25 18.01 9.68
N SER A 65 -26.05 18.79 8.62
CA SER A 65 -26.58 18.55 7.29
C SER A 65 -25.51 18.80 6.25
N GLY A 66 -25.43 17.95 5.23
CA GLY A 66 -24.44 18.11 4.18
C GLY A 66 -24.56 17.10 3.06
N ALA A 67 -23.64 17.23 2.12
CA ALA A 67 -23.45 16.29 1.04
C ALA A 67 -21.93 16.06 0.85
N LYS A 68 -21.55 14.83 0.52
CA LYS A 68 -20.16 14.45 0.23
C LYS A 68 -20.13 13.56 -1.00
N SER A 69 -19.34 13.94 -2.00
CA SER A 69 -19.07 13.06 -3.14
C SER A 69 -18.16 11.92 -2.68
N VAL A 70 -18.55 10.69 -2.99
CA VAL A 70 -17.81 9.47 -2.66
C VAL A 70 -17.62 8.62 -3.92
N GLN A 71 -16.43 8.01 -4.03
CA GLN A 71 -16.05 7.14 -5.14
C GLN A 71 -15.41 5.87 -4.55
N PRO A 72 -16.19 5.01 -3.87
CA PRO A 72 -15.63 3.82 -3.25
C PRO A 72 -15.14 2.83 -4.32
N LEU A 73 -14.03 2.15 -4.04
CA LEU A 73 -13.44 1.12 -4.93
C LEU A 73 -14.17 -0.22 -4.86
N SER A 74 -15.12 -0.39 -3.94
CA SER A 74 -15.97 -1.57 -3.84
C SER A 74 -17.22 -1.17 -3.06
N SER A 75 -18.25 -2.01 -3.06
CA SER A 75 -19.48 -1.71 -2.30
C SER A 75 -19.15 -1.36 -0.85
N GLN A 76 -19.47 -0.15 -0.44
CA GLN A 76 -19.10 0.40 0.87
C GLN A 76 -20.35 0.83 1.64
N VAL A 77 -20.36 0.52 2.94
CA VAL A 77 -21.40 0.93 3.86
C VAL A 77 -20.87 2.05 4.74
N TYR A 78 -21.54 3.20 4.69
CA TYR A 78 -21.25 4.36 5.53
C TYR A 78 -22.16 4.35 6.75
N ARG A 79 -21.59 4.64 7.93
CA ARG A 79 -22.32 4.67 9.20
C ARG A 79 -22.34 6.07 9.79
N LEU A 80 -23.53 6.53 10.15
CA LEU A 80 -23.76 7.85 10.72
C LEU A 80 -24.00 7.74 12.23
N PHE A 81 -23.24 8.52 13.00
CA PHE A 81 -23.34 8.59 14.45
C PHE A 81 -23.52 10.04 14.92
N ALA A 82 -24.25 10.22 16.01
CA ALA A 82 -24.17 11.41 16.84
C ALA A 82 -23.27 11.14 18.05
N GLN A 83 -22.54 12.15 18.50
CA GLN A 83 -21.67 12.08 19.67
C GLN A 83 -21.86 13.30 20.55
N ALA A 84 -22.08 13.09 21.85
CA ALA A 84 -22.16 14.11 22.88
C ALA A 84 -21.32 13.67 24.08
N GLY A 85 -20.28 14.44 24.43
CA GLY A 85 -19.31 14.01 25.44
C GLY A 85 -18.62 12.69 25.04
N ARG A 86 -18.66 11.70 25.94
CA ARG A 86 -18.15 10.33 25.72
C ARG A 86 -19.20 9.40 25.10
N SER A 87 -20.47 9.79 25.15
CA SER A 87 -21.59 9.02 24.63
C SER A 87 -21.75 9.15 23.12
N SER A 88 -22.19 8.09 22.46
CA SER A 88 -22.49 8.08 21.03
C SER A 88 -23.79 7.33 20.74
N LYS A 89 -24.56 7.84 19.78
CA LYS A 89 -25.81 7.26 19.28
C LYS A 89 -25.66 6.93 17.80
N PHE A 90 -25.90 5.69 17.43
CA PHE A 90 -26.02 5.29 16.03
C PHE A 90 -27.32 5.85 15.43
N LEU A 91 -27.22 6.50 14.26
CA LEU A 91 -28.37 7.14 13.62
C LEU A 91 -28.85 6.38 12.38
N GLY A 92 -27.96 5.80 11.59
CA GLY A 92 -28.33 5.07 10.38
C GLY A 92 -27.14 4.63 9.53
N VAL A 93 -27.45 3.86 8.50
CA VAL A 93 -26.50 3.40 7.47
C VAL A 93 -26.96 3.81 6.08
N SER A 94 -26.00 4.07 5.19
CA SER A 94 -26.24 4.24 3.76
C SER A 94 -25.17 3.44 3.01
N ALA A 95 -25.59 2.63 2.05
CA ALA A 95 -24.69 1.83 1.22
C ALA A 95 -24.52 2.48 -0.16
N VAL A 96 -23.31 2.41 -0.69
CA VAL A 96 -23.01 2.67 -2.10
C VAL A 96 -22.54 1.35 -2.70
N HIS A 97 -23.28 0.84 -3.67
CA HIS A 97 -22.99 -0.40 -4.36
C HIS A 97 -22.17 -0.13 -5.61
N VAL A 98 -21.03 -0.81 -5.76
CA VAL A 98 -20.22 -0.74 -6.98
C VAL A 98 -20.54 -1.96 -7.82
N ASN A 99 -21.09 -1.76 -9.01
CA ASN A 99 -21.46 -2.83 -9.93
C ASN A 99 -20.22 -3.36 -10.66
N LEU A 100 -19.61 -4.41 -10.11
CA LEU A 100 -18.43 -5.06 -10.68
C LEU A 100 -18.78 -6.19 -11.67
N SER A 101 -20.06 -6.39 -12.04
CA SER A 101 -20.48 -7.52 -12.87
C SER A 101 -19.88 -7.55 -14.28
N LYS A 102 -19.47 -6.40 -14.80
CA LYS A 102 -18.81 -6.26 -16.11
C LYS A 102 -17.29 -6.29 -16.03
N CYS A 103 -16.72 -6.39 -14.83
CA CYS A 103 -15.28 -6.41 -14.65
C CYS A 103 -14.73 -7.82 -14.91
N VAL A 104 -13.52 -7.88 -15.42
CA VAL A 104 -12.74 -9.11 -15.60
C VAL A 104 -11.55 -9.09 -14.66
N TYR A 105 -11.18 -10.25 -14.15
CA TYR A 105 -10.02 -10.40 -13.25
C TYR A 105 -8.97 -11.27 -13.94
N PHE A 106 -7.72 -10.89 -13.75
CA PHE A 106 -6.56 -11.70 -14.12
C PHE A 106 -5.71 -11.92 -12.90
N ASP A 107 -5.31 -13.16 -12.67
CA ASP A 107 -4.39 -13.53 -11.60
C ASP A 107 -3.06 -14.01 -12.18
N ASN A 108 -2.00 -13.90 -11.38
CA ASN A 108 -0.70 -14.42 -11.73
C ASN A 108 -0.03 -15.00 -10.47
N SER A 109 0.16 -16.32 -10.46
CA SER A 109 0.84 -17.05 -9.38
C SER A 109 2.36 -17.09 -9.53
N PHE A 110 2.90 -16.67 -10.68
CA PHE A 110 4.33 -16.69 -11.00
C PHE A 110 5.02 -15.35 -10.69
N VAL A 111 4.33 -14.42 -10.03
CA VAL A 111 4.84 -13.07 -9.73
C VAL A 111 6.17 -13.13 -8.97
N ALA A 112 6.32 -14.07 -8.03
CA ALA A 112 7.58 -14.23 -7.31
C ALA A 112 8.76 -14.52 -8.25
N GLU A 113 8.57 -15.40 -9.24
CA GLU A 113 9.61 -15.76 -10.21
C GLU A 113 9.89 -14.63 -11.21
N TYR A 114 8.86 -13.91 -11.68
CA TYR A 114 9.05 -12.73 -12.53
C TYR A 114 9.82 -11.63 -11.80
N VAL A 115 9.48 -11.36 -10.54
CA VAL A 115 10.18 -10.37 -9.72
C VAL A 115 11.63 -10.82 -9.47
N LYS A 116 11.89 -12.10 -9.20
CA LYS A 116 13.25 -12.64 -9.08
C LYS A 116 14.06 -12.42 -10.35
N PHE A 117 13.49 -12.76 -11.52
CA PHE A 117 14.16 -12.59 -12.80
C PHE A 117 14.46 -11.13 -13.11
N ALA A 118 13.50 -10.24 -12.87
CA ALA A 118 13.67 -8.80 -13.03
C ALA A 118 14.76 -8.24 -12.10
N LEU A 119 14.77 -8.65 -10.83
CA LEU A 119 15.80 -8.29 -9.86
C LEU A 119 17.19 -8.77 -10.32
N GLN A 120 17.29 -10.01 -10.79
CA GLN A 120 18.56 -10.54 -11.32
C GLN A 120 19.05 -9.72 -12.50
N LYS A 121 18.17 -9.44 -13.47
CA LYS A 121 18.50 -8.63 -14.65
C LYS A 121 18.99 -7.23 -14.27
N ILE A 122 18.23 -6.52 -13.44
CA ILE A 122 18.57 -5.14 -13.00
C ILE A 122 19.92 -5.10 -12.28
N ILE A 123 20.20 -6.08 -11.41
CA ILE A 123 21.47 -6.14 -10.68
C ILE A 123 22.62 -6.52 -11.62
N ASN A 124 22.43 -7.48 -12.52
CA ASN A 124 23.48 -7.90 -13.46
C ASN A 124 23.86 -6.82 -14.49
N GLU A 125 22.93 -5.92 -14.83
CA GLU A 125 23.19 -4.75 -15.66
C GLU A 125 23.98 -3.65 -14.91
N ASN A 126 24.04 -3.71 -13.58
CA ASN A 126 24.73 -2.73 -12.75
C ASN A 126 26.15 -3.21 -12.38
N THR A 127 27.17 -2.43 -12.74
CA THR A 127 28.57 -2.77 -12.43
C THR A 127 28.99 -2.45 -10.99
N GLU A 128 28.16 -1.72 -10.23
CA GLU A 128 28.48 -1.23 -8.88
C GLU A 128 27.99 -2.13 -7.75
N VAL A 129 27.13 -3.09 -8.07
CA VAL A 129 26.60 -4.09 -7.13
C VAL A 129 26.50 -5.44 -7.82
N TYR A 130 26.72 -6.51 -7.08
CA TYR A 130 26.62 -7.88 -7.59
C TYR A 130 26.06 -8.82 -6.53
N PHE A 131 25.51 -9.96 -6.93
CA PHE A 131 25.09 -10.99 -5.97
C PHE A 131 26.30 -11.65 -5.33
N ARG A 132 26.42 -11.54 -4.00
CA ARG A 132 27.59 -12.07 -3.30
C ARG A 132 27.52 -13.58 -3.15
N VAL A 133 28.67 -14.19 -2.93
CA VAL A 133 28.75 -15.61 -2.62
C VAL A 133 28.46 -15.81 -1.12
N VAL A 134 27.48 -16.65 -0.81
CA VAL A 134 27.04 -16.93 0.56
C VAL A 134 27.25 -18.40 0.90
N PRO A 135 27.59 -18.74 2.16
CA PRO A 135 27.67 -20.12 2.60
C PRO A 135 26.27 -20.74 2.65
N LYS A 136 26.11 -21.91 2.04
CA LYS A 136 24.89 -22.73 2.06
C LYS A 136 25.27 -24.15 2.46
N LEU A 137 24.41 -24.80 3.24
CA LEU A 137 24.57 -26.22 3.55
C LEU A 137 24.05 -27.05 2.39
N ASP A 138 24.86 -27.98 1.90
CA ASP A 138 24.41 -29.01 0.97
C ASP A 138 23.56 -30.08 1.70
N PRO A 139 22.89 -31.00 0.98
CA PRO A 139 22.11 -32.07 1.61
C PRO A 139 22.90 -33.00 2.55
N PHE A 140 24.24 -32.91 2.56
CA PHE A 140 25.14 -33.68 3.42
C PHE A 140 25.68 -32.86 4.60
N GLY A 141 25.20 -31.61 4.78
CA GLY A 141 25.62 -30.72 5.87
C GLY A 141 26.98 -30.06 5.67
N ARG A 142 27.54 -30.08 4.45
CA ARG A 142 28.80 -29.39 4.13
C ARG A 142 28.53 -27.95 3.70
N VAL A 143 29.39 -27.03 4.12
CA VAL A 143 29.31 -25.63 3.70
C VAL A 143 29.88 -25.51 2.29
N ILE A 144 29.02 -25.16 1.34
CA ILE A 144 29.39 -24.77 -0.02
C ILE A 144 29.14 -23.27 -0.19
N PHE A 145 29.92 -22.65 -1.06
CA PHE A 145 29.82 -21.23 -1.36
C PHE A 145 29.10 -21.06 -2.70
N VAL A 146 27.91 -20.47 -2.68
CA VAL A 146 27.07 -20.29 -3.86
C VAL A 146 26.68 -18.84 -4.02
N GLN A 147 26.52 -18.39 -5.26
CA GLN A 147 25.99 -17.05 -5.53
C GLN A 147 24.60 -16.94 -4.89
N SER A 148 24.37 -15.87 -4.14
CA SER A 148 23.07 -15.63 -3.53
C SER A 148 22.03 -15.31 -4.60
N GLU A 149 20.83 -15.84 -4.46
CA GLU A 149 19.70 -15.51 -5.30
C GLU A 149 18.74 -14.55 -4.58
N PRO A 150 17.97 -13.72 -5.30
CA PRO A 150 16.88 -12.96 -4.70
C PRO A 150 15.87 -13.87 -4.02
N GLU A 151 15.54 -13.57 -2.78
CA GLU A 151 14.41 -14.18 -2.09
C GLU A 151 13.20 -13.27 -2.26
N VAL A 152 12.10 -13.78 -2.80
CA VAL A 152 10.85 -13.03 -2.98
C VAL A 152 9.75 -13.75 -2.21
N ILE A 153 9.15 -13.03 -1.27
CA ILE A 153 8.10 -13.52 -0.38
C ILE A 153 6.87 -12.66 -0.64
N ILE A 154 5.75 -13.32 -0.95
CA ILE A 154 4.48 -12.65 -1.14
C ILE A 154 3.61 -12.92 0.08
N THR A 155 3.04 -11.86 0.63
CA THR A 155 2.10 -11.90 1.74
C THR A 155 0.86 -11.09 1.38
N PRO A 156 -0.27 -11.29 2.09
CA PRO A 156 -1.47 -10.51 1.83
C PRO A 156 -1.20 -8.99 1.84
N GLY A 157 -1.44 -8.36 0.69
CA GLY A 157 -1.24 -6.93 0.45
C GLY A 157 0.20 -6.48 0.19
N GLN A 158 1.21 -7.36 0.21
CA GLN A 158 2.62 -6.97 0.10
C GLN A 158 3.49 -7.97 -0.67
N ILE A 159 4.44 -7.43 -1.42
CA ILE A 159 5.57 -8.16 -2.00
C ILE A 159 6.81 -7.72 -1.23
N ARG A 160 7.55 -8.67 -0.67
CA ARG A 160 8.83 -8.46 0.01
C ARG A 160 9.92 -9.16 -0.77
N PHE A 161 11.06 -8.52 -0.93
CA PHE A 161 12.24 -9.16 -1.47
C PHE A 161 13.49 -8.86 -0.63
N ILE A 162 14.33 -9.88 -0.51
CA ILE A 162 15.58 -9.83 0.24
C ILE A 162 16.72 -10.12 -0.73
N LEU A 163 17.71 -9.24 -0.74
CA LEU A 163 18.89 -9.34 -1.59
C LEU A 163 20.13 -9.32 -0.73
N LYS A 164 21.07 -10.20 -1.07
CA LYS A 164 22.39 -10.28 -0.47
C LYS A 164 23.39 -9.86 -1.53
N LEU A 165 23.86 -8.63 -1.46
CA LEU A 165 24.70 -8.02 -2.48
C LEU A 165 26.11 -7.73 -1.95
N GLY A 166 27.05 -7.62 -2.88
CA GLY A 166 28.37 -7.06 -2.68
C GLY A 166 28.50 -5.77 -3.49
N SER A 167 29.31 -4.83 -3.02
CA SER A 167 29.69 -3.63 -3.79
C SER A 167 31.20 -3.47 -3.77
N PRO A 168 31.86 -3.39 -4.95
CA PRO A 168 33.30 -3.21 -5.03
C PRO A 168 33.68 -1.81 -4.58
N VAL A 169 34.64 -1.72 -3.66
CA VAL A 169 35.18 -0.44 -3.18
C VAL A 169 36.62 -0.34 -3.62
N ASN A 170 36.97 0.69 -4.39
CA ASN A 170 38.34 0.84 -4.89
C ASN A 170 39.35 0.89 -3.72
N ASN A 171 40.37 0.02 -3.80
CA ASN A 171 41.41 -0.18 -2.80
C ASN A 171 40.89 -0.59 -1.40
N PHE A 172 39.69 -1.16 -1.31
CA PHE A 172 39.08 -1.63 -0.07
C PHE A 172 38.40 -2.98 -0.26
N PRO A 173 38.20 -3.77 0.82
CA PRO A 173 37.34 -4.94 0.77
C PRO A 173 35.93 -4.56 0.33
N ASP A 174 35.30 -5.45 -0.43
CA ASP A 174 33.94 -5.25 -0.90
C ASP A 174 32.97 -5.09 0.26
N ALA A 175 32.09 -4.11 0.14
CA ALA A 175 31.05 -3.88 1.13
C ALA A 175 29.97 -4.94 0.99
N ILE A 176 29.51 -5.46 2.13
CA ILE A 176 28.33 -6.30 2.24
C ILE A 176 27.12 -5.37 2.23
N VAL A 177 26.20 -5.60 1.29
CA VAL A 177 24.98 -4.81 1.14
C VAL A 177 23.79 -5.76 1.22
N ASP A 178 23.11 -5.77 2.35
CA ASP A 178 21.87 -6.51 2.55
C ASP A 178 20.68 -5.57 2.38
N VAL A 179 19.78 -5.92 1.46
CA VAL A 179 18.60 -5.13 1.13
C VAL A 179 17.36 -5.93 1.49
N ASP A 180 16.50 -5.35 2.30
CA ASP A 180 15.16 -5.88 2.60
C ASP A 180 14.14 -4.81 2.21
N ALA A 181 13.40 -5.06 1.15
CA ALA A 181 12.42 -4.13 0.62
C ALA A 181 11.05 -4.77 0.57
N ARG A 182 10.02 -3.98 0.88
CA ARG A 182 8.62 -4.38 0.80
C ARG A 182 7.76 -3.26 0.23
N PHE A 183 6.76 -3.64 -0.54
CA PHE A 183 5.78 -2.71 -1.10
C PHE A 183 4.45 -3.43 -1.34
N GLY A 184 3.35 -2.69 -1.26
CA GLY A 184 2.05 -3.12 -1.77
C GLY A 184 1.78 -2.55 -3.16
N LEU A 185 0.64 -2.90 -3.73
CA LEU A 185 0.18 -2.39 -5.03
C LEU A 185 -1.17 -1.70 -4.88
N ALA A 186 -1.38 -0.63 -5.63
CA ALA A 186 -2.67 0.04 -5.75
C ALA A 186 -2.88 0.59 -7.15
N VAL A 187 -4.13 0.86 -7.50
CA VAL A 187 -4.48 1.58 -8.72
C VAL A 187 -4.56 3.07 -8.40
N SER A 188 -3.84 3.90 -9.14
CA SER A 188 -3.85 5.35 -9.02
C SER A 188 -4.19 6.03 -10.34
N LYS A 189 -4.90 7.17 -10.27
CA LYS A 189 -5.11 8.11 -11.40
C LYS A 189 -3.94 9.08 -11.59
N ASP A 190 -3.13 9.26 -10.55
CA ASP A 190 -2.11 10.31 -10.55
C ASP A 190 -0.81 9.82 -11.19
N ALA A 191 -0.47 10.45 -12.33
CA ALA A 191 0.88 10.43 -12.90
C ALA A 191 1.94 11.11 -11.99
N GLY A 192 1.51 11.70 -10.87
CA GLY A 192 2.36 12.33 -9.85
C GLY A 192 2.94 11.37 -8.80
N SER A 193 2.71 10.05 -8.94
CA SER A 193 3.49 9.07 -8.17
C SER A 193 4.97 9.33 -8.39
N ILE A 194 5.74 9.48 -7.30
CA ILE A 194 7.21 9.54 -7.31
C ILE A 194 7.85 8.35 -8.07
N PHE A 195 7.06 7.29 -8.25
CA PHE A 195 7.39 6.10 -9.02
C PHE A 195 6.72 6.20 -10.39
N ASN A 196 7.49 6.64 -11.39
CA ASN A 196 7.06 6.76 -12.77
C ASN A 196 7.00 5.35 -13.40
N THR A 197 5.87 4.65 -13.23
CA THR A 197 5.66 3.32 -13.82
C THR A 197 5.30 3.44 -15.30
N THR A 198 5.86 2.54 -16.11
CA THR A 198 5.68 2.51 -17.58
C THR A 198 4.53 1.61 -18.01
N SER A 199 3.89 0.89 -17.09
CA SER A 199 2.60 0.22 -17.32
C SER A 199 1.51 1.27 -17.57
N ILE A 200 1.27 1.57 -18.84
CA ILE A 200 0.18 2.46 -19.29
C ILE A 200 -1.06 1.60 -19.46
N PHE A 201 -1.96 1.64 -18.49
CA PHE A 201 -3.26 0.99 -18.55
C PHE A 201 -4.36 2.06 -18.66
N GLY A 202 -4.58 2.62 -19.85
CA GLY A 202 -5.46 3.78 -20.00
C GLY A 202 -5.08 4.96 -19.10
N SER A 203 -6.06 5.57 -18.42
CA SER A 203 -5.85 6.73 -17.53
C SER A 203 -5.38 6.38 -16.11
N ARG A 204 -5.34 5.09 -15.75
CA ARG A 204 -5.00 4.60 -14.41
C ARG A 204 -3.78 3.70 -14.46
N LYS A 205 -2.99 3.65 -13.38
CA LYS A 205 -1.80 2.82 -13.33
C LYS A 205 -1.73 2.02 -12.05
N VAL A 206 -1.19 0.81 -12.16
CA VAL A 206 -0.77 0.05 -10.98
C VAL A 206 0.54 0.66 -10.49
N VAL A 207 0.54 1.13 -9.25
CA VAL A 207 1.68 1.79 -8.62
C VAL A 207 2.05 1.11 -7.31
N PRO A 208 3.34 1.15 -6.92
CA PRO A 208 3.74 0.68 -5.60
C PRO A 208 3.23 1.63 -4.51
N ILE A 209 2.73 1.06 -3.41
CA ILE A 209 2.33 1.80 -2.21
C ILE A 209 3.00 1.21 -0.98
N ASN A 210 3.01 1.95 0.14
CA ASN A 210 3.59 1.48 1.41
C ASN A 210 5.03 0.93 1.26
N VAL A 211 5.84 1.61 0.45
CA VAL A 211 7.21 1.21 0.15
C VAL A 211 8.09 1.42 1.39
N ASP A 212 8.71 0.35 1.88
CA ASP A 212 9.67 0.37 2.97
C ASP A 212 10.94 -0.37 2.51
N ILE A 213 12.09 0.30 2.61
CA ILE A 213 13.37 -0.21 2.11
C ILE A 213 14.39 -0.11 3.24
N LYS A 214 14.92 -1.25 3.65
CA LYS A 214 15.95 -1.36 4.69
C LYS A 214 17.29 -1.69 4.07
N ILE A 215 18.14 -0.68 4.21
CA ILE A 215 19.57 -0.51 3.90
C ILE A 215 20.56 -1.03 4.94
N GLU A 216 21.07 -2.27 4.88
CA GLU A 216 22.19 -2.67 5.76
C GLU A 216 23.49 -2.76 4.96
N VAL A 217 24.41 -1.82 5.22
CA VAL A 217 25.76 -1.85 4.64
C VAL A 217 26.75 -2.13 5.74
N SER A 218 27.56 -3.17 5.56
CA SER A 218 28.63 -3.54 6.49
C SER A 218 29.90 -3.88 5.73
N VAL A 219 31.03 -3.86 6.42
CA VAL A 219 32.31 -4.34 5.91
C VAL A 219 32.83 -5.45 6.81
N PRO A 220 33.61 -6.40 6.28
CA PRO A 220 34.25 -7.40 7.11
C PRO A 220 35.05 -6.76 8.25
N TRP A 221 35.08 -7.41 9.42
CA TRP A 221 35.72 -6.85 10.62
C TRP A 221 37.18 -6.43 10.40
N TYR A 222 37.92 -7.15 9.55
CA TYR A 222 39.33 -6.85 9.24
C TYR A 222 39.51 -5.55 8.43
N ALA A 223 38.46 -5.05 7.76
CA ALA A 223 38.51 -3.77 7.06
C ALA A 223 38.74 -2.59 8.03
N TRP A 224 38.28 -2.72 9.29
CA TRP A 224 38.52 -1.76 10.35
C TRP A 224 39.97 -1.77 10.86
N ALA A 225 40.73 -2.83 10.58
CA ALA A 225 42.15 -2.93 10.93
C ALA A 225 43.06 -2.24 9.91
N ILE A 226 42.54 -1.75 8.78
CA ILE A 226 43.32 -1.01 7.78
C ILE A 226 43.62 0.40 8.33
N PRO A 227 44.89 0.86 8.32
CA PRO A 227 45.23 2.23 8.71
C PRO A 227 44.43 3.27 7.91
N LEU A 228 43.94 4.32 8.58
CA LEU A 228 43.04 5.37 8.04
C LEU A 228 41.61 4.93 7.69
N ALA A 229 41.27 3.65 7.83
CA ALA A 229 39.93 3.14 7.54
C ALA A 229 38.86 3.73 8.47
N ILE A 230 39.16 3.94 9.75
CA ILE A 230 38.22 4.49 10.74
C ILE A 230 37.69 5.88 10.33
N LEU A 231 38.48 6.68 9.60
CA LEU A 231 38.09 8.01 9.15
C LEU A 231 37.30 7.98 7.84
N ILE A 232 37.64 7.08 6.92
CA ILE A 232 37.13 7.08 5.54
C ILE A 232 35.94 6.13 5.37
N LEU A 233 35.92 5.00 6.10
CA LEU A 233 34.88 3.98 6.00
C LEU A 233 33.48 4.52 6.30
N PRO A 234 33.22 5.28 7.38
CA PRO A 234 31.86 5.76 7.67
C PRO A 234 31.29 6.61 6.53
N MET A 235 32.08 7.55 6.01
CA MET A 235 31.66 8.43 4.91
C MET A 235 31.37 7.64 3.61
N ARG A 236 32.16 6.62 3.30
CA ARG A 236 31.94 5.76 2.12
C ARG A 236 30.74 4.84 2.29
N LEU A 237 30.51 4.32 3.50
CA LEU A 237 29.36 3.47 3.82
C LEU A 237 28.05 4.27 3.70
N ASP A 238 28.03 5.50 4.20
CA ASP A 238 26.86 6.37 4.11
C ASP A 238 26.58 6.79 2.66
N SER A 239 27.60 7.21 1.91
CA SER A 239 27.46 7.54 0.49
C SER A 239 27.01 6.33 -0.35
N GLY A 240 27.54 5.14 -0.05
CA GLY A 240 27.11 3.89 -0.70
C GLY A 240 25.66 3.56 -0.39
N ARG A 241 25.24 3.69 0.89
CA ARG A 241 23.85 3.45 1.31
C ARG A 241 22.87 4.37 0.59
N GLU A 242 23.16 5.67 0.48
CA GLU A 242 22.30 6.63 -0.23
C GLU A 242 22.18 6.30 -1.71
N LYS A 243 23.30 5.93 -2.35
CA LYS A 243 23.31 5.57 -3.77
C LYS A 243 22.52 4.29 -4.06
N VAL A 244 22.70 3.25 -3.23
CA VAL A 244 21.92 2.01 -3.32
C VAL A 244 20.44 2.33 -3.11
N LEU A 245 20.09 3.12 -2.09
CA LEU A 245 18.72 3.51 -1.81
C LEU A 245 18.08 4.28 -2.98
N LYS A 246 18.81 5.19 -3.63
CA LYS A 246 18.37 5.89 -4.83
C LYS A 246 18.11 4.92 -5.99
N ASN A 247 19.07 4.04 -6.28
CA ASN A 247 18.94 3.05 -7.35
C ASN A 247 17.75 2.11 -7.12
N PHE A 248 17.50 1.67 -5.88
CA PHE A 248 16.34 0.85 -5.55
C PHE A 248 15.03 1.61 -5.69
N ARG A 249 14.97 2.88 -5.28
CA ARG A 249 13.77 3.71 -5.49
C ARG A 249 13.45 3.88 -6.97
N GLU A 250 14.47 4.05 -7.81
CA GLU A 250 14.30 4.13 -9.28
C GLU A 250 14.00 2.75 -9.92
N GLY A 251 14.44 1.65 -9.30
CA GLY A 251 14.23 0.29 -9.78
C GLY A 251 12.87 -0.33 -9.41
N ILE A 252 12.29 0.01 -8.25
CA ILE A 252 10.98 -0.50 -7.81
C ILE A 252 9.86 -0.29 -8.86
N PRO A 253 9.71 0.88 -9.52
CA PRO A 253 8.74 1.03 -10.60
C PRO A 253 8.90 -0.03 -11.70
N LYS A 254 10.14 -0.34 -12.10
CA LYS A 254 10.44 -1.36 -13.11
C LYS A 254 10.06 -2.76 -12.63
N LEU A 255 10.25 -3.05 -11.34
CA LEU A 255 9.83 -4.33 -10.74
C LEU A 255 8.30 -4.46 -10.72
N VAL A 256 7.59 -3.37 -10.44
CA VAL A 256 6.12 -3.33 -10.52
C VAL A 256 5.67 -3.56 -11.95
N ASP A 257 6.32 -2.90 -12.92
CA ASP A 257 6.03 -3.14 -14.33
C ASP A 257 6.24 -4.61 -14.67
N GLU A 258 7.40 -5.22 -14.36
CA GLU A 258 7.65 -6.64 -14.64
C GLU A 258 6.69 -7.61 -13.92
N ALA A 259 6.28 -7.29 -12.69
CA ALA A 259 5.28 -8.07 -11.95
C ALA A 259 3.90 -8.01 -12.61
N VAL A 260 3.60 -6.92 -13.32
CA VAL A 260 2.28 -6.62 -13.89
C VAL A 260 2.27 -6.76 -15.43
N VAL A 261 3.43 -6.90 -16.08
CA VAL A 261 3.62 -6.92 -17.56
C VAL A 261 2.83 -8.02 -18.24
N ASN A 262 2.58 -9.13 -17.56
CA ASN A 262 1.80 -10.24 -18.12
C ASN A 262 0.28 -10.00 -18.11
N PHE A 263 -0.20 -8.96 -17.43
CA PHE A 263 -1.61 -8.57 -17.51
C PHE A 263 -1.81 -7.75 -18.78
N LYS A 264 -2.20 -8.43 -19.87
CA LYS A 264 -2.63 -7.74 -21.09
C LYS A 264 -3.97 -7.08 -20.82
N GLU A 265 -4.01 -5.75 -20.87
CA GLU A 265 -5.25 -4.99 -20.73
C GLU A 265 -6.27 -5.43 -21.80
N PRO A 266 -7.47 -5.86 -21.39
CA PRO A 266 -8.57 -6.05 -22.33
C PRO A 266 -8.95 -4.73 -23.00
N GLU A 267 -9.36 -4.80 -24.27
CA GLU A 267 -9.86 -3.64 -25.00
C GLU A 267 -11.02 -2.96 -24.23
N GLU A 268 -11.03 -1.63 -24.21
CA GLU A 268 -12.07 -0.79 -23.57
C GLU A 268 -12.22 -0.95 -22.04
N THR A 269 -11.21 -1.50 -21.37
CA THR A 269 -11.17 -1.59 -19.90
C THR A 269 -10.07 -0.75 -19.29
N GLU A 270 -10.18 -0.45 -17.99
CA GLU A 270 -9.16 0.17 -17.17
C GLU A 270 -8.96 -0.62 -15.86
N PRO A 271 -7.76 -0.61 -15.27
CA PRO A 271 -7.50 -1.26 -14.01
C PRO A 271 -8.28 -0.55 -12.91
N HIS A 272 -8.96 -1.35 -12.10
CA HIS A 272 -9.84 -0.90 -11.04
C HIS A 272 -9.29 -1.16 -9.65
N SER A 273 -8.81 -2.38 -9.43
CA SER A 273 -8.21 -2.78 -8.16
C SER A 273 -7.09 -3.77 -8.41
N VAL A 274 -6.11 -3.75 -7.50
CA VAL A 274 -5.07 -4.78 -7.41
C VAL A 274 -5.13 -5.39 -6.03
N ARG A 275 -5.01 -6.71 -5.96
CA ARG A 275 -4.95 -7.48 -4.72
C ARG A 275 -3.73 -8.37 -4.74
N ILE A 276 -3.11 -8.52 -3.58
CA ILE A 276 -2.02 -9.45 -3.35
C ILE A 276 -2.50 -10.39 -2.24
N TYR A 277 -2.52 -11.69 -2.50
CA TYR A 277 -2.94 -12.71 -1.54
C TYR A 277 -2.17 -14.01 -1.76
N ASN A 278 -2.31 -14.95 -0.84
CA ASN A 278 -1.73 -16.28 -0.99
C ASN A 278 -2.83 -17.26 -1.39
N ALA A 279 -2.59 -18.08 -2.39
CA ALA A 279 -3.41 -19.24 -2.70
C ALA A 279 -3.34 -20.29 -1.59
N ASP A 280 -4.25 -21.27 -1.65
CA ASP A 280 -4.32 -22.39 -0.70
C ASP A 280 -3.03 -23.23 -0.66
N ASN A 281 -2.25 -23.23 -1.75
CA ASN A 281 -0.95 -23.89 -1.84
C ASN A 281 0.23 -23.03 -1.31
N GLY A 282 -0.06 -21.85 -0.76
CA GLY A 282 0.94 -20.89 -0.29
C GLY A 282 1.61 -20.06 -1.38
N ALA A 283 1.26 -20.24 -2.65
CA ALA A 283 1.78 -19.41 -3.73
C ALA A 283 1.22 -17.99 -3.63
N GLY A 284 2.09 -16.99 -3.79
CA GLY A 284 1.67 -15.61 -3.86
C GLY A 284 1.00 -15.29 -5.19
N ILE A 285 -0.19 -14.72 -5.14
CA ILE A 285 -0.98 -14.30 -6.29
C ILE A 285 -1.11 -12.79 -6.26
N VAL A 286 -0.87 -12.18 -7.43
CA VAL A 286 -1.34 -10.82 -7.71
C VAL A 286 -2.54 -10.92 -8.64
N GLU A 287 -3.63 -10.30 -8.25
CA GLU A 287 -4.87 -10.22 -9.03
C GLU A 287 -5.11 -8.76 -9.42
N VAL A 288 -5.33 -8.52 -10.70
CA VAL A 288 -5.72 -7.22 -11.24
C VAL A 288 -7.14 -7.33 -11.78
N THR A 289 -8.02 -6.47 -11.28
CA THR A 289 -9.39 -6.33 -11.78
C THR A 289 -9.42 -5.21 -12.80
N PHE A 290 -9.89 -5.51 -14.01
CA PHE A 290 -10.14 -4.53 -15.07
C PHE A 290 -11.64 -4.33 -15.23
N CYS A 291 -12.07 -3.09 -15.38
CA CYS A 291 -13.48 -2.74 -15.51
C CYS A 291 -13.67 -1.86 -16.75
N PRO A 292 -14.81 -1.95 -17.46
CA PRO A 292 -15.09 -1.08 -18.59
C PRO A 292 -14.99 0.40 -18.21
N VAL A 293 -14.37 1.20 -19.07
CA VAL A 293 -14.32 2.65 -18.88
C VAL A 293 -15.72 3.21 -19.11
N GLU A 294 -16.25 4.00 -18.18
CA GLU A 294 -17.48 4.74 -18.45
C GLU A 294 -17.21 5.76 -19.56
N THR A 295 -17.74 5.48 -20.75
CA THR A 295 -17.81 6.50 -21.79
C THR A 295 -18.81 7.55 -21.31
N PRO A 296 -18.42 8.83 -21.14
CA PRO A 296 -19.39 9.86 -20.84
C PRO A 296 -20.46 9.84 -21.96
N PRO A 297 -21.75 9.98 -21.62
CA PRO A 297 -22.79 9.99 -22.63
C PRO A 297 -22.46 11.06 -23.67
N ILE A 298 -22.44 10.66 -24.94
CA ILE A 298 -22.24 11.58 -26.07
C ILE A 298 -23.42 12.55 -26.02
N VAL A 299 -23.17 13.79 -25.60
CA VAL A 299 -24.15 14.86 -25.72
C VAL A 299 -24.17 15.25 -27.18
N ILE A 300 -25.20 14.80 -27.90
CA ILE A 300 -25.49 15.31 -29.25
C ILE A 300 -26.22 16.63 -29.03
N GLU A 301 -25.53 17.75 -29.23
CA GLU A 301 -26.13 19.08 -29.31
C GLU A 301 -26.90 19.28 -30.63
#